data_AF-A0A9R1V4S9-F1
#
_entry.id   AF-A0A9R1V4S9-F1
#
_cell.length_a   1.000
_cell.length_b   1.000
_cell.length_c   1.000
_cell.angle_alpha   90.00
_cell.angle_beta   90.00
_cell.angle_gamma   90.00
#
_symmetry.space_group_name_H-M   'P 1'
#
loop_
_entity.id
_entity.type
_entity.pdbx_description
1 polymer ?
#
loop_
_entity_poly.entity_id
_entity_poly.type
_entity_poly.pdbx_seq_one_letter_code
_entity_poly.pdbx_strand_id
1 'polypeptide(L)'
;MFFNGRAVSDVLISNMCEVFNGKIEKGRDKPIIGCLEYIREYLMKRICNFMKEMKKAKGPLTPTATDILGARKTDQHVVDVRNKTCTCRKWELIGIPCRHAIATLNEMSKDPEAELDIYKWVHKVYFLETWKKAYSFKVEPIKGRSMWPKSECPTKLIPPPHRVQGKG
;
A
#
# COMPACT_ATOMS: atom_id res chain seq x y z
N MET A 1 -19.10 -18.86 -5.47
CA MET A 1 -19.15 -17.39 -5.32
C MET A 1 -18.12 -16.75 -6.25
N PHE A 2 -18.37 -15.50 -6.68
CA PHE A 2 -17.64 -14.82 -7.75
C PHE A 2 -16.32 -14.18 -7.29
N PHE A 3 -15.37 -14.01 -8.20
CA PHE A 3 -14.08 -13.32 -7.97
C PHE A 3 -14.17 -11.80 -8.11
N ASN A 4 -13.40 -11.08 -7.29
CA ASN A 4 -12.86 -9.73 -7.51
C ASN A 4 -11.71 -9.45 -6.49
N GLY A 5 -10.80 -8.47 -6.63
CA GLY A 5 -10.69 -7.47 -7.71
C GLY A 5 -9.36 -6.69 -7.76
N ARG A 6 -8.25 -7.21 -7.19
CA ARG A 6 -6.95 -6.51 -6.90
C ARG A 6 -7.04 -5.59 -5.65
N ALA A 7 -5.97 -5.31 -4.89
CA ALA A 7 -4.53 -5.54 -5.11
C ALA A 7 -3.79 -6.10 -3.86
N VAL A 8 -2.53 -6.50 -4.08
CA VAL A 8 -1.72 -7.37 -3.19
C VAL A 8 -0.32 -6.77 -2.89
N SER A 9 -0.01 -5.52 -3.33
CA SER A 9 1.39 -5.00 -3.47
C SER A 9 1.71 -3.56 -2.97
N ASP A 10 3.02 -3.24 -2.92
CA ASP A 10 3.75 -1.95 -3.05
C ASP A 10 3.48 -0.71 -2.17
N VAL A 11 2.72 -0.81 -1.09
CA VAL A 11 2.28 0.36 -0.29
C VAL A 11 3.41 1.26 0.30
N LEU A 12 4.62 0.74 0.59
CA LEU A 12 5.58 1.46 1.44
C LEU A 12 6.54 2.44 0.72
N ILE A 13 6.95 2.18 -0.52
CA ILE A 13 7.98 2.99 -1.20
C ILE A 13 7.37 4.18 -1.93
N SER A 14 6.23 3.98 -2.62
CA SER A 14 5.56 5.04 -3.40
C SER A 14 5.25 6.26 -2.55
N ASN A 15 4.69 6.06 -1.35
CA ASN A 15 4.34 7.13 -0.41
C ASN A 15 5.54 8.02 0.00
N MET A 16 6.73 7.45 0.20
CA MET A 16 7.92 8.26 0.53
C MET A 16 8.39 9.10 -0.66
N CYS A 17 8.37 8.53 -1.86
CA CYS A 17 8.69 9.23 -3.09
C CYS A 17 7.67 10.33 -3.40
N GLU A 18 6.37 10.07 -3.26
CA GLU A 18 5.28 11.03 -3.42
C GLU A 18 5.44 12.23 -2.47
N VAL A 19 5.66 11.96 -1.18
CA VAL A 19 5.87 13.01 -0.18
C VAL A 19 7.11 13.84 -0.52
N PHE A 20 8.24 13.22 -0.88
CA PHE A 20 9.44 13.96 -1.25
C PHE A 20 9.23 14.81 -2.50
N ASN A 21 8.72 14.22 -3.58
CA ASN A 21 8.44 14.87 -4.85
C ASN A 21 7.51 16.09 -4.68
N GLY A 22 6.45 15.94 -3.89
CA GLY A 22 5.53 17.04 -3.57
C GLY A 22 6.12 18.15 -2.69
N LYS A 23 7.26 17.94 -2.01
CA LYS A 23 7.99 19.01 -1.31
C LYS A 23 9.00 19.74 -2.19
N ILE A 24 9.60 19.06 -3.18
CA ILE A 24 10.57 19.68 -4.09
C ILE A 24 9.95 20.24 -5.38
N GLU A 25 8.65 20.04 -5.62
CA GLU A 25 7.94 20.48 -6.84
C GLU A 25 8.26 21.92 -7.27
N LYS A 26 8.26 22.89 -6.35
CA LYS A 26 8.56 24.31 -6.66
C LYS A 26 10.05 24.65 -6.80
N GLY A 27 10.94 23.69 -6.54
CA GLY A 27 12.39 23.84 -6.61
C GLY A 27 13.06 23.01 -7.70
N ARG A 28 12.48 21.86 -8.06
CA ARG A 28 13.10 20.87 -8.97
C ARG A 28 13.30 21.36 -10.40
N ASP A 29 12.43 22.26 -10.86
CA ASP A 29 12.46 22.82 -12.22
C ASP A 29 13.41 24.03 -12.34
N LYS A 30 14.12 24.38 -11.26
CA LYS A 30 15.15 25.42 -11.24
C LYS A 30 16.53 24.86 -11.61
N PRO A 31 17.47 25.71 -12.08
CA PRO A 31 18.89 25.33 -12.16
C PRO A 31 19.39 24.73 -10.85
N ILE A 32 20.37 23.82 -10.91
CA ILE A 32 20.82 23.00 -9.78
C ILE A 32 21.11 23.82 -8.51
N ILE A 33 21.73 25.00 -8.64
CA ILE A 33 22.00 25.92 -7.53
C ILE A 33 20.69 26.40 -6.88
N GLY A 34 19.73 26.89 -7.67
CA GLY A 34 18.43 27.37 -7.18
C GLY A 34 17.53 26.25 -6.63
N CYS A 35 17.72 25.00 -7.07
CA CYS A 35 17.08 23.82 -6.49
C CYS A 35 17.68 23.52 -5.10
N LEU A 36 19.01 23.53 -4.97
CA LEU A 36 19.72 23.32 -3.69
C LEU A 36 19.41 24.44 -2.68
N GLU A 37 19.35 25.70 -3.12
CA GLU A 37 18.94 26.83 -2.28
C GLU A 37 17.49 26.70 -1.79
N TYR A 38 16.57 26.27 -2.66
CA TYR A 38 15.19 25.99 -2.28
C TYR A 38 15.10 24.88 -1.23
N ILE A 39 15.85 23.79 -1.40
CA ILE A 39 15.92 22.69 -0.43
C ILE A 39 16.50 23.18 0.90
N ARG A 40 17.60 23.95 0.88
CA ARG A 40 18.21 24.56 2.07
C ARG A 40 17.22 25.42 2.84
N GLU A 41 16.54 26.35 2.16
CA GLU A 41 15.53 27.22 2.78
C GLU A 41 14.35 26.43 3.36
N TYR A 42 13.85 25.43 2.61
CA TYR A 42 12.77 24.58 3.06
C TYR A 42 13.14 23.82 4.34
N LEU A 43 14.34 23.24 4.39
CA LEU A 43 14.84 22.54 5.58
C LEU A 43 15.02 23.49 6.76
N MET A 44 15.62 24.67 6.57
CA MET A 44 15.78 25.68 7.63
C MET A 44 14.41 26.14 8.19
N LYS A 45 13.46 26.49 7.31
CA LYS A 45 12.09 26.89 7.70
C LYS A 45 11.38 25.75 8.45
N ARG A 46 11.54 24.50 7.99
CA ARG A 46 10.98 23.31 8.64
C ARG A 46 11.57 23.08 10.04
N ILE A 47 12.88 23.22 10.22
CA ILE A 47 13.55 23.09 11.53
C ILE A 47 13.05 24.16 12.49
N CYS A 48 13.03 25.43 12.09
CA CYS A 48 12.55 26.53 12.93
C CYS A 48 11.07 26.36 13.33
N ASN A 49 10.22 25.89 12.42
CA ASN A 49 8.82 25.61 12.73
C ASN A 49 8.67 24.40 13.67
N PHE A 50 9.44 23.32 13.45
CA PHE A 50 9.44 22.16 14.34
C PHE A 50 9.87 22.53 15.76
N MET A 51 10.92 23.34 15.92
CA MET A 51 11.34 23.88 17.23
C MET A 51 10.26 24.74 17.91
N LYS A 52 9.47 25.50 17.15
CA LYS A 52 8.34 26.28 17.70
C LYS A 52 7.21 25.37 18.21
N GLU A 53 6.87 24.31 17.46
CA GLU A 53 5.84 23.36 17.90
C GLU A 53 6.30 22.47 19.06
N MET A 54 7.59 22.09 19.11
CA MET A 54 8.16 21.37 20.27
C MET A 54 7.99 22.15 21.57
N LYS A 55 8.16 23.48 21.55
CA LYS A 55 7.95 24.34 22.73
C LYS A 55 6.50 24.38 23.23
N LYS A 56 5.53 23.99 22.40
CA LYS A 56 4.10 23.92 22.77
C LYS A 56 3.67 22.53 23.22
N ALA A 57 4.48 21.50 23.00
CA ALA A 57 4.13 20.13 23.31
C ALA A 57 3.95 19.94 24.83
N LYS A 58 2.91 19.19 25.21
CA LYS A 58 2.63 18.81 26.60
C LYS A 58 2.70 17.28 26.70
N GLY A 59 3.49 16.78 27.65
CA GLY A 59 3.73 15.35 27.83
C GLY A 59 4.89 14.79 26.96
N PRO A 60 5.10 13.46 26.96
CA PRO A 60 6.30 12.84 26.42
C PRO A 60 6.32 12.64 24.88
N LEU A 61 5.25 13.03 24.18
CA LEU A 61 5.06 12.79 22.75
C LEU A 61 4.93 14.11 21.97
N THR A 62 5.33 14.10 20.69
CA THR A 62 5.05 15.21 19.78
C THR A 62 3.53 15.33 19.54
N PRO A 63 2.99 16.52 19.22
CA PRO A 63 1.55 16.69 19.00
C PRO A 63 0.97 15.67 18.01
N THR A 64 1.63 15.48 16.86
CA THR A 64 1.24 14.49 15.85
C THR A 64 1.26 13.05 16.38
N ALA A 65 2.21 12.67 17.24
CA ALA A 65 2.23 11.33 17.84
C ALA A 65 1.12 11.16 18.89
N THR A 66 0.80 12.22 19.65
CA THR A 66 -0.34 12.27 20.57
C THR A 66 -1.67 12.13 19.83
N ASP A 67 -1.84 12.84 18.71
CA ASP A 67 -3.05 12.77 17.87
C ASP A 67 -3.21 11.39 17.24
N ILE A 68 -2.13 10.81 16.70
CA ILE A 68 -2.11 9.44 16.17
C ILE A 68 -2.46 8.42 17.26
N LEU A 69 -1.93 8.59 18.48
CA LEU A 69 -2.24 7.69 19.59
C LEU A 69 -3.70 7.85 20.05
N GLY A 70 -4.21 9.09 20.10
CA GLY A 70 -5.61 9.40 20.39
C GLY A 70 -6.56 8.75 19.39
N ALA A 71 -6.31 8.93 18.09
CA ALA A 71 -7.08 8.30 17.01
C ALA A 71 -6.98 6.77 17.02
N ARG A 72 -5.90 6.19 17.53
CA ARG A 72 -5.77 4.74 17.73
C ARG A 72 -6.55 4.20 18.93
N LYS A 73 -6.92 5.03 19.92
CA LYS A 73 -7.76 4.58 21.06
C LYS A 73 -9.20 4.24 20.62
N THR A 74 -9.68 4.87 19.55
CA THR A 74 -11.01 4.62 18.97
C THR A 74 -10.98 3.62 17.80
N ASP A 75 -9.81 3.13 17.41
CA ASP A 75 -9.57 2.20 16.30
C ASP A 75 -9.88 0.73 16.67
N GLN A 76 -11.07 0.51 17.23
CA GLN A 76 -11.53 -0.79 17.72
C GLN A 76 -12.15 -1.63 16.60
N HIS A 77 -11.76 -2.91 16.55
CA HIS A 77 -12.20 -3.83 15.51
C HIS A 77 -12.35 -5.25 16.05
N VAL A 78 -13.44 -5.93 15.67
CA VAL A 78 -13.58 -7.37 15.87
C VAL A 78 -12.71 -8.12 14.86
N VAL A 79 -11.95 -9.10 15.35
CA VAL A 79 -11.08 -10.01 14.58
C VAL A 79 -11.59 -11.43 14.77
N ASP A 80 -11.80 -12.16 13.67
CA ASP A 80 -12.01 -13.61 13.70
C ASP A 80 -10.76 -14.29 13.13
N VAL A 81 -9.94 -14.80 14.04
CA VAL A 81 -8.68 -15.46 13.72
C VAL A 81 -8.89 -16.79 12.98
N ARG A 82 -9.99 -17.51 13.25
CA ARG A 82 -10.28 -18.80 12.61
C ARG A 82 -10.64 -18.62 11.14
N ASN A 83 -11.50 -17.64 10.85
CA ASN A 83 -11.90 -17.29 9.49
C ASN A 83 -10.93 -16.32 8.79
N LYS A 84 -9.88 -15.84 9.48
CA LYS A 84 -8.89 -14.87 9.00
C LYS A 84 -9.52 -13.56 8.52
N THR A 85 -10.54 -13.09 9.23
CA THR A 85 -11.27 -11.86 8.92
C THR A 85 -11.09 -10.80 10.00
N CYS A 86 -11.33 -9.54 9.62
CA CYS A 86 -11.34 -8.44 10.57
C CYS A 86 -12.30 -7.39 10.05
N THR A 87 -13.07 -6.75 10.94
CA THR A 87 -14.02 -5.68 10.57
C THR A 87 -13.36 -4.50 9.83
N CYS A 88 -12.04 -4.31 9.90
CA CYS A 88 -11.30 -3.34 9.06
C CYS A 88 -11.07 -3.81 7.60
N ARG A 89 -11.52 -5.03 7.24
CA ARG A 89 -11.41 -5.74 5.95
C ARG A 89 -10.01 -5.97 5.38
N LYS A 90 -8.96 -5.39 5.96
CA LYS A 90 -7.60 -5.46 5.43
C LYS A 90 -7.05 -6.88 5.31
N TRP A 91 -7.38 -7.78 6.25
CA TRP A 91 -6.90 -9.17 6.21
C TRP A 91 -7.54 -9.93 5.04
N GLU A 92 -8.85 -9.77 4.81
CA GLU A 92 -9.56 -10.36 3.68
C GLU A 92 -9.09 -9.82 2.32
N LEU A 93 -8.85 -8.50 2.24
CA LEU A 93 -8.45 -7.84 0.99
C LEU A 93 -7.01 -8.14 0.59
N ILE A 94 -6.08 -8.16 1.55
CA ILE A 94 -4.64 -8.29 1.29
C ILE A 94 -4.20 -9.77 1.43
N GLY A 95 -4.84 -10.56 2.29
CA GLY A 95 -4.38 -11.91 2.63
C GLY A 95 -3.22 -11.94 3.64
N ILE A 96 -2.86 -10.80 4.23
CA ILE A 96 -1.86 -10.67 5.31
C ILE A 96 -2.59 -10.13 6.57
N PRO A 97 -2.30 -10.66 7.77
CA PRO A 97 -2.86 -10.13 9.02
C PRO A 97 -2.72 -8.60 9.13
N CYS A 98 -3.82 -7.91 9.43
CA CYS A 98 -3.82 -6.47 9.65
C CYS A 98 -3.28 -6.11 11.04
N ARG A 99 -3.05 -4.82 11.33
CA ARG A 99 -2.56 -4.37 12.66
C ARG A 99 -3.40 -4.89 13.83
N HIS A 100 -4.71 -5.01 13.65
CA HIS A 100 -5.65 -5.52 14.65
C HIS A 100 -5.48 -7.02 14.84
N ALA A 101 -5.40 -7.77 13.73
CA ALA A 101 -5.17 -9.21 13.75
C ALA A 101 -3.80 -9.56 14.37
N ILE A 102 -2.74 -8.81 14.05
CA ILE A 102 -1.42 -8.99 14.67
C ILE A 102 -1.49 -8.73 16.18
N ALA A 103 -2.20 -7.69 16.63
CA ALA A 103 -2.39 -7.44 18.05
C ALA A 103 -3.15 -8.59 18.74
N THR A 104 -4.22 -9.11 18.13
CA THR A 104 -4.95 -10.28 18.64
C THR A 104 -4.07 -11.54 18.68
N LEU A 105 -3.32 -11.82 17.62
CA LEU A 105 -2.42 -12.97 17.54
C LEU A 105 -1.30 -12.90 18.59
N ASN A 106 -0.72 -11.71 18.80
CA ASN A 106 0.31 -11.48 19.84
C ASN A 106 -0.24 -11.61 21.27
N GLU A 107 -1.54 -11.37 21.47
CA GLU A 107 -2.20 -11.61 22.76
C GLU A 107 -2.45 -13.11 22.96
N MET A 108 -2.93 -13.79 21.92
CA MET A 108 -3.11 -15.26 21.93
C MET A 108 -1.79 -16.00 22.14
N SER A 109 -0.68 -15.54 21.56
CA SER A 109 0.65 -16.17 21.69
C SER A 109 1.27 -16.09 23.09
N LYS A 110 0.57 -15.52 24.09
CA LYS A 110 0.96 -15.57 25.51
C LYS A 110 0.50 -16.87 26.18
N ASP A 111 -0.47 -17.55 25.60
CA ASP A 111 -0.91 -18.88 26.05
C ASP A 111 0.17 -19.91 25.67
N PRO A 112 0.65 -20.77 26.61
CA PRO A 112 1.63 -21.81 26.33
C PRO A 112 1.21 -22.81 25.24
N GLU A 113 -0.09 -22.99 24.99
CA GLU A 113 -0.62 -23.87 23.94
C GLU A 113 -0.82 -23.16 22.59
N ALA A 114 -0.55 -21.85 22.50
CA ALA A 114 -0.81 -21.08 21.29
C ALA A 114 0.19 -21.37 20.15
N GLU A 115 -0.37 -21.39 18.95
CA GLU A 115 0.37 -21.52 17.70
C GLU A 115 1.24 -20.27 17.43
N LEU A 116 2.55 -20.45 17.46
CA LEU A 116 3.54 -19.38 17.24
C LEU A 116 3.89 -19.15 15.76
N ASP A 117 3.46 -20.02 14.84
CA ASP A 117 3.74 -19.82 13.40
C ASP A 117 2.92 -18.66 12.81
N ILE A 118 3.58 -17.51 12.64
CA ILE A 118 3.03 -16.33 11.97
C ILE A 118 2.65 -16.59 10.50
N TYR A 119 3.33 -17.52 9.81
CA TYR A 119 3.11 -17.78 8.40
C TYR A 119 1.79 -18.53 8.15
N LYS A 120 1.36 -19.38 9.10
CA LYS A 120 0.04 -20.03 9.12
C LYS A 120 -1.12 -19.05 8.88
N TRP A 121 -0.98 -17.81 9.34
CA TRP A 121 -2.00 -16.76 9.26
C TRP A 121 -2.00 -16.00 7.93
N VAL A 122 -0.96 -16.13 7.11
CA VAL A 122 -0.83 -15.53 5.78
C VAL A 122 -1.57 -16.36 4.72
N HIS A 123 -2.04 -15.71 3.65
CA HIS A 123 -2.67 -16.36 2.52
C HIS A 123 -1.64 -17.04 1.60
N LYS A 124 -1.96 -18.24 1.09
CA LYS A 124 -1.04 -19.09 0.33
C LYS A 124 -0.45 -18.44 -0.94
N VAL A 125 -1.06 -17.36 -1.46
CA VAL A 125 -0.55 -16.60 -2.61
C VAL A 125 0.88 -16.06 -2.40
N TYR A 126 1.25 -15.74 -1.16
CA TYR A 126 2.57 -15.18 -0.83
C TYR A 126 3.66 -16.24 -0.64
N PHE A 127 3.32 -17.53 -0.64
CA PHE A 127 4.28 -18.60 -0.40
C PHE A 127 5.12 -18.88 -1.65
N LEU A 128 6.43 -19.13 -1.46
CA LEU A 128 7.37 -19.41 -2.54
C LEU A 128 6.94 -20.58 -3.43
N GLU A 129 6.22 -21.57 -2.90
CA GLU A 129 5.65 -22.66 -3.70
C GLU A 129 4.60 -22.17 -4.71
N THR A 130 3.67 -21.33 -4.26
CA THR A 130 2.63 -20.75 -5.12
C THR A 130 3.25 -19.82 -6.15
N TRP A 131 4.26 -19.04 -5.75
CA TRP A 131 5.02 -18.19 -6.65
C TRP A 131 5.75 -19.03 -7.72
N LYS A 132 6.49 -20.07 -7.32
CA LYS A 132 7.12 -21.02 -8.26
C LYS A 132 6.10 -21.68 -9.20
N LYS A 133 4.92 -22.06 -8.72
CA LYS A 133 3.84 -22.62 -9.55
C LYS A 133 3.29 -21.60 -10.57
N ALA A 134 3.11 -20.34 -10.16
CA ALA A 134 2.65 -19.27 -11.05
C ALA A 134 3.64 -18.98 -12.21
N TYR A 135 4.94 -19.11 -11.95
CA TYR A 135 6.01 -18.90 -12.94
C TYR A 135 6.60 -20.22 -13.51
N SER A 136 6.02 -21.38 -13.20
CA SER A 136 6.51 -22.68 -13.69
C SER A 136 6.24 -22.91 -15.17
N PHE A 137 5.25 -22.21 -15.73
CA PHE A 137 4.93 -22.23 -17.14
C PHE A 137 5.73 -21.16 -17.89
N LYS A 138 6.43 -21.59 -18.93
CA LYS A 138 7.12 -20.69 -19.85
C LYS A 138 6.09 -19.85 -20.59
N VAL A 139 6.18 -18.53 -20.44
CA VAL A 139 5.43 -17.58 -21.28
C VAL A 139 6.04 -17.63 -22.69
N GLU A 140 5.45 -18.43 -23.57
CA GLU A 140 5.86 -18.49 -24.96
C GLU A 140 5.58 -17.14 -25.65
N PRO A 141 6.44 -16.69 -26.59
CA PRO A 141 6.20 -15.47 -27.32
C PRO A 141 4.90 -15.58 -28.11
N ILE A 142 4.02 -14.59 -27.93
CA ILE A 142 2.77 -14.50 -28.66
C ILE A 142 3.10 -14.35 -30.15
N LYS A 143 2.67 -15.32 -30.95
CA LYS A 143 2.80 -15.31 -32.42
C LYS A 143 2.24 -14.01 -32.99
N GLY A 144 2.75 -13.54 -34.13
CA GLY A 144 2.27 -12.30 -34.76
C GLY A 144 0.75 -12.31 -35.01
N ARG A 145 0.12 -11.12 -35.05
CA ARG A 145 -1.35 -10.94 -35.15
C ARG A 145 -2.02 -11.78 -36.25
N SER A 146 -1.32 -12.03 -37.36
CA SER A 146 -1.79 -12.87 -38.48
C SER A 146 -2.00 -14.35 -38.13
N MET A 147 -1.36 -14.84 -37.06
CA MET A 147 -1.45 -16.23 -36.57
C MET A 147 -2.37 -16.38 -35.35
N TRP A 148 -3.12 -15.34 -34.96
CA TRP A 148 -4.07 -15.46 -33.86
C TRP A 148 -5.33 -16.22 -34.31
N PRO A 149 -5.91 -17.10 -33.47
CA PRO A 149 -7.20 -17.70 -33.76
C PRO A 149 -8.25 -16.60 -33.92
N LYS A 150 -9.09 -16.70 -34.94
CA LYS A 150 -10.22 -15.77 -35.11
C LYS A 150 -11.21 -16.02 -33.97
N SER A 151 -11.66 -14.95 -33.33
CA SER A 151 -12.63 -15.07 -32.23
C SER A 151 -13.95 -15.62 -32.76
N GLU A 152 -14.50 -16.62 -32.06
CA GLU A 152 -15.84 -17.16 -32.30
C GLU A 152 -16.96 -16.25 -31.78
N CYS A 153 -16.63 -15.11 -31.16
CA CYS A 153 -17.63 -14.16 -30.67
C CYS A 153 -18.47 -13.62 -31.85
N PRO A 154 -19.79 -13.87 -31.88
CA PRO A 154 -20.64 -13.41 -32.98
C PRO A 154 -20.80 -11.87 -32.97
N THR A 155 -20.56 -11.24 -31.83
CA THR A 155 -20.58 -9.79 -31.68
C THR A 155 -19.26 -9.19 -32.16
N LYS A 156 -19.32 -8.42 -33.24
CA LYS A 156 -18.18 -7.63 -33.73
C LYS A 156 -17.79 -6.60 -32.65
N LEU A 157 -16.72 -6.87 -31.89
CA LEU A 157 -16.18 -5.96 -30.89
C LEU A 157 -15.68 -4.67 -31.58
N ILE A 158 -16.48 -3.62 -31.51
CA ILE A 158 -16.10 -2.29 -31.98
C ILE A 158 -15.20 -1.68 -30.90
N PRO A 159 -14.00 -1.15 -31.24
CA PRO A 159 -13.19 -0.43 -30.27
C PRO A 159 -14.00 0.75 -29.72
N PRO A 160 -13.88 1.09 -28.41
CA PRO A 160 -14.61 2.20 -27.83
C PRO A 160 -14.30 3.50 -28.61
N PRO A 161 -15.30 4.38 -28.82
CA PRO A 161 -15.11 5.58 -29.62
C PRO A 161 -13.97 6.42 -29.04
N HIS A 162 -12.92 6.62 -29.85
CA HIS A 162 -11.74 7.35 -29.46
C HIS A 162 -12.10 8.84 -29.28
N ARG A 163 -12.48 9.23 -28.05
CA ARG A 163 -12.55 10.64 -27.66
C ARG A 163 -11.15 11.22 -27.76
N VAL A 164 -10.88 11.88 -28.89
CA VAL A 164 -9.81 12.87 -28.97
C VAL A 164 -10.11 13.90 -27.88
N GLN A 165 -9.21 14.06 -26.90
CA GLN A 165 -9.32 15.19 -25.99
C GLN A 165 -9.13 16.44 -26.83
N GLY A 166 -10.22 17.20 -27.03
CA GLY A 166 -10.13 18.52 -27.62
C GLY A 166 -9.21 19.37 -26.76
N LYS A 167 -8.22 20.01 -27.39
CA LYS A 167 -7.38 21.00 -26.72
C LYS A 167 -8.27 22.20 -26.38
N GLY A 168 -8.64 22.32 -25.11
CA GLY A 168 -9.13 23.54 -24.47
C GLY A 168 -8.04 24.06 -23.54
#